data_AF-A0A924Z466-F1
#
_entry.id   AF-A0A924Z466-F1
#
_cell.length_a   1.000
_cell.length_b   1.000
_cell.length_c   1.000
_cell.angle_alpha   90.00
_cell.angle_beta   90.00
_cell.angle_gamma   90.00
#
_symmetry.space_group_name_H-M   'P 1'
#
loop_
_entity.id
_entity.type
_entity.pdbx_description
1 polymer ?
#
loop_
_entity_poly.entity_id
_entity_poly.type
_entity_poly.pdbx_seq_one_letter_code
_entity_poly.pdbx_strand_id
1 'polypeptide(L)'
;MLIGTVIGFLSGLIGIGGGIILSPILLLLKWTDLKQTAAISALFIFVNSLAGLAGAFTKGIQFSPHMNAYVAIAIIGGLCGAYFGAMRFNQIILKNVLAVVLLVAVWKLLFTNA
;
A
#
# COMPACT_ATOMS: atom_id res chain seq x y z
N MET A 1 -19.75 -4.90 -8.79
CA MET A 1 -20.02 -4.75 -7.34
C MET A 1 -19.57 -5.95 -6.52
N LEU A 2 -20.04 -7.17 -6.83
CA LEU A 2 -19.71 -8.39 -6.08
C LEU A 2 -18.19 -8.66 -5.94
N ILE A 3 -17.43 -8.49 -7.02
CA ILE A 3 -15.97 -8.64 -7.05
C ILE A 3 -15.29 -7.64 -6.10
N GLY A 4 -15.72 -6.37 -6.11
CA GLY A 4 -15.15 -5.33 -5.24
C GLY A 4 -15.44 -5.58 -3.76
N THR A 5 -16.63 -6.06 -3.43
CA THR A 5 -17.00 -6.44 -2.06
C THR A 5 -16.17 -7.61 -1.54
N VAL A 6 -15.99 -8.66 -2.36
CA VAL A 6 -15.18 -9.83 -1.98
C VAL A 6 -13.71 -9.43 -1.81
N ILE A 7 -13.14 -8.65 -2.74
CA ILE A 7 -11.75 -8.19 -2.64
C ILE A 7 -11.56 -7.29 -1.42
N GLY A 8 -12.50 -6.38 -1.15
CA GLY A 8 -12.46 -5.50 0.04
C GLY A 8 -12.50 -6.26 1.34
N PHE A 9 -13.39 -7.25 1.44
CA PHE A 9 -13.50 -8.09 2.62
C PHE A 9 -12.22 -8.91 2.85
N LEU A 10 -11.72 -9.61 1.82
CA LEU A 10 -10.49 -10.41 1.92
C LEU A 10 -9.27 -9.54 2.23
N SER A 11 -9.13 -8.41 1.54
CA SER A 11 -8.09 -7.42 1.79
C SER A 11 -8.09 -6.93 3.24
N GLY A 12 -9.27 -6.55 3.74
CA GLY A 12 -9.44 -6.04 5.09
C GLY A 12 -9.09 -7.09 6.14
N LEU A 13 -9.44 -8.36 5.90
CA LEU A 13 -9.11 -9.48 6.78
C LEU A 13 -7.59 -9.72 6.88
N ILE A 14 -6.87 -9.61 5.76
CA ILE A 14 -5.42 -9.83 5.71
C ILE A 14 -4.65 -8.57 6.18
N GLY A 15 -5.30 -7.41 6.24
CA GLY A 15 -4.71 -6.17 6.76
C GLY A 15 -3.69 -5.49 5.86
N ILE A 16 -3.53 -5.93 4.60
CA ILE A 16 -2.51 -5.41 3.66
C ILE A 16 -3.04 -4.24 2.79
N GLY A 17 -4.25 -3.74 3.07
CA GLY A 17 -4.85 -2.60 2.33
C GLY A 17 -5.27 -2.91 0.88
N GLY A 18 -5.11 -4.15 0.40
CA GLY A 18 -5.86 -4.67 -0.76
C GLY A 18 -5.41 -4.27 -2.14
N GLY A 19 -4.56 -3.25 -2.26
CA GLY A 19 -3.96 -2.86 -3.53
C GLY A 19 -3.18 -4.00 -4.20
N ILE A 20 -2.63 -4.94 -3.42
CA ILE A 20 -1.89 -6.11 -3.93
C ILE A 20 -2.81 -7.07 -4.70
N ILE A 21 -4.07 -7.21 -4.27
CA ILE A 21 -5.06 -8.08 -4.94
C ILE A 21 -5.78 -7.30 -6.04
N LEU A 22 -6.12 -6.04 -5.78
CA LEU A 22 -6.89 -5.20 -6.70
C LEU A 22 -6.10 -4.84 -7.97
N SER A 23 -4.82 -4.49 -7.83
CA SER A 23 -3.98 -4.03 -8.95
C SER A 23 -3.84 -5.05 -10.09
N PRO A 24 -3.46 -6.32 -9.86
CA PRO A 24 -3.35 -7.29 -10.93
C PRO A 24 -4.71 -7.60 -11.57
N ILE A 25 -5.80 -7.62 -10.81
CA ILE A 25 -7.15 -7.89 -11.35
C ILE A 25 -7.55 -6.79 -12.33
N LEU A 26 -7.37 -5.52 -11.95
CA LEU A 26 -7.70 -4.38 -12.81
C LEU A 26 -6.89 -4.37 -14.12
N LEU A 27 -5.60 -4.72 -14.04
CA LEU A 27 -4.71 -4.78 -15.20
C LEU A 27 -4.97 -6.01 -16.09
N LEU A 28 -5.20 -7.19 -15.50
CA LEU A 28 -5.48 -8.43 -16.23
C LEU A 28 -6.81 -8.36 -16.99
N LEU A 29 -7.82 -7.74 -16.37
CA LEU A 29 -9.12 -7.50 -17.00
C LEU A 29 -9.09 -6.32 -17.99
N LYS A 30 -7.96 -5.62 -18.11
CA LYS A 30 -7.78 -4.40 -18.94
C LYS A 30 -8.83 -3.33 -18.68
N TRP A 31 -9.29 -3.21 -17.43
CA TRP A 31 -10.31 -2.22 -17.04
C TRP A 31 -9.70 -0.84 -16.85
N THR A 32 -8.40 -0.77 -16.57
CA THR A 32 -7.70 0.49 -16.27
C THR A 32 -6.24 0.44 -16.69
N ASP A 33 -5.66 1.60 -16.96
CA ASP A 33 -4.22 1.74 -17.20
C ASP A 33 -3.39 1.67 -15.91
N LEU A 34 -2.06 1.55 -16.02
CA LEU A 34 -1.14 1.49 -14.87
C LEU A 34 -1.34 2.66 -13.88
N LYS A 35 -1.50 3.89 -14.40
CA LYS A 35 -1.70 5.08 -13.57
C LYS A 35 -3.06 5.08 -12.85
N GLN A 36 -4.12 4.68 -13.55
CA GLN A 36 -5.46 4.56 -12.97
C GLN A 36 -5.52 3.46 -11.91
N THR A 37 -4.90 2.31 -12.19
CA THR A 37 -4.76 1.20 -11.25
C THR A 37 -4.07 1.67 -9.97
N ALA A 38 -2.96 2.41 -10.09
CA ALA A 38 -2.26 2.96 -8.93
C ALA A 38 -3.13 3.92 -8.11
N ALA A 39 -3.90 4.79 -8.77
CA ALA A 39 -4.80 5.73 -8.10
C ALA A 39 -5.94 5.02 -7.35
N ILE A 40 -6.61 4.05 -7.99
CA ILE A 40 -7.70 3.28 -7.37
C ILE A 40 -7.16 2.45 -6.20
N SER A 41 -6.03 1.77 -6.38
CA SER A 41 -5.38 0.99 -5.33
C SER A 41 -4.98 1.86 -4.14
N ALA A 42 -4.47 3.09 -4.37
CA ALA A 42 -4.14 4.01 -3.28
C ALA A 42 -5.37 4.42 -2.46
N LEU A 43 -6.49 4.74 -3.12
CA LEU A 43 -7.75 5.04 -2.43
C LEU A 43 -8.26 3.83 -1.63
N PHE A 44 -8.14 2.64 -2.21
CA PHE A 44 -8.55 1.40 -1.56
C PHE A 44 -7.72 1.09 -0.31
N ILE A 45 -6.39 1.27 -0.40
CA ILE A 45 -5.46 1.14 0.73
C ILE A 45 -5.82 2.15 1.82
N PHE A 46 -6.12 3.39 1.44
CA PHE A 46 -6.49 4.45 2.40
C PHE A 46 -7.74 4.08 3.20
N VAL A 47 -8.84 3.70 2.53
CA VAL A 47 -10.10 3.35 3.20
C VAL A 47 -9.93 2.11 4.08
N ASN A 48 -9.22 1.08 3.62
CA ASN A 48 -8.94 -0.11 4.43
C ASN A 48 -8.08 0.20 5.66
N SER A 49 -7.06 1.04 5.50
CA SER A 49 -6.18 1.44 6.60
C SER A 49 -6.94 2.27 7.63
N LEU A 50 -7.85 3.14 7.19
CA LEU A 50 -8.71 3.92 8.09
C LEU A 50 -9.66 3.01 8.88
N ALA A 51 -10.27 2.02 8.23
CA ALA A 51 -11.11 1.03 8.90
C ALA A 51 -10.30 0.17 9.90
N GLY A 52 -9.11 -0.26 9.51
CA GLY A 52 -8.19 -1.00 10.38
C GLY A 52 -7.75 -0.19 11.60
N LEU A 53 -7.44 1.10 11.41
CA LEU A 53 -7.09 2.02 12.48
C LEU A 53 -8.27 2.24 13.43
N ALA A 54 -9.48 2.47 12.90
CA ALA A 54 -10.71 2.58 13.71
C ALA A 54 -10.94 1.31 14.57
N GLY A 55 -10.73 0.12 14.00
CA GLY A 55 -10.77 -1.13 14.75
C GLY A 55 -9.66 -1.23 15.80
N ALA A 56 -8.44 -0.78 15.49
CA ALA A 56 -7.34 -0.75 16.46
C ALA A 56 -7.64 0.17 17.65
N PHE A 57 -8.29 1.32 17.43
CA PHE A 57 -8.73 2.23 18.49
C PHE A 57 -9.68 1.54 19.48
N THR A 58 -10.58 0.67 19.01
CA THR A 58 -11.48 -0.09 19.89
C THR A 58 -10.78 -1.13 20.77
N LYS A 59 -9.57 -1.56 20.39
CA LYS A 59 -8.76 -2.53 21.14
C LYS A 59 -7.79 -1.90 22.15
N GLY A 60 -7.72 -0.57 22.21
CA GLY A 60 -6.81 0.17 23.09
C GLY A 60 -5.39 0.23 22.52
N ILE A 61 -5.11 1.25 21.72
CA ILE A 61 -3.76 1.48 21.16
C ILE A 61 -2.83 2.03 22.25
N GLN A 62 -1.71 1.35 22.46
CA GLN A 62 -0.63 1.85 23.31
C GLN A 62 0.26 2.80 22.49
N PHE A 63 0.24 4.08 22.83
CA PHE A 63 1.05 5.09 22.15
C PHE A 63 2.49 5.03 22.68
N SER A 64 3.41 4.49 21.86
CA SER A 64 4.84 4.57 22.15
C SER A 64 5.38 5.97 21.80
N PRO A 65 6.30 6.56 22.59
CA PRO A 65 6.87 7.88 22.32
C PRO A 65 7.50 8.03 20.93
N HIS A 66 8.04 6.94 20.37
CA HIS A 66 8.67 6.93 19.04
C HIS A 66 7.66 6.91 17.89
N MET A 67 6.38 6.65 18.16
CA MET A 67 5.36 6.52 17.11
C MET A 67 5.18 7.82 16.32
N ASN A 68 5.27 8.98 16.98
CA ASN A 68 5.16 10.28 16.33
C ASN A 68 6.27 10.50 15.29
N ALA A 69 7.50 10.05 15.59
CA ALA A 69 8.62 10.16 14.66
C ALA A 69 8.43 9.26 13.44
N TYR A 70 7.96 8.03 13.62
CA TYR A 70 7.65 7.13 12.50
C TYR A 70 6.53 7.67 11.62
N VAL A 71 5.47 8.25 12.23
CA VAL A 71 4.39 8.89 11.48
C VAL A 71 4.91 10.08 10.67
N ALA A 72 5.74 10.94 11.26
CA ALA A 72 6.33 12.08 10.55
C ALA A 72 7.17 11.64 9.35
N ILE A 73 8.04 10.64 9.54
CA ILE A 73 8.87 10.08 8.46
C ILE A 73 7.99 9.45 7.38
N ALA A 74 6.94 8.71 7.76
CA ALA A 74 6.02 8.08 6.81
C ALA A 74 5.24 9.12 5.98
N ILE A 75 4.79 10.21 6.59
CA ILE A 75 4.10 11.31 5.89
C ILE A 75 5.05 11.97 4.90
N ILE A 76 6.25 12.34 5.33
CA ILE A 76 7.24 13.01 4.46
C ILE A 76 7.64 12.09 3.31
N GLY A 77 8.01 10.84 3.61
CA GLY A 77 8.38 9.85 2.61
C GLY A 77 7.24 9.53 1.64
N GLY A 78 6.01 9.42 2.14
CA GLY A 78 4.82 9.18 1.34
C GLY A 78 4.50 10.34 0.40
N LEU A 79 4.53 11.58 0.89
CA LEU A 79 4.30 12.79 0.07
C LEU A 79 5.39 12.97 -0.99
N CYS A 80 6.66 12.84 -0.61
CA CYS A 80 7.77 12.91 -1.57
C CYS A 80 7.67 11.81 -2.63
N GLY A 81 7.42 10.56 -2.21
CA GLY A 81 7.26 9.43 -3.12
C GLY A 81 6.08 9.60 -4.08
N ALA A 82 4.93 10.06 -3.58
CA ALA A 82 3.75 10.34 -4.41
C ALA A 82 4.01 11.46 -5.43
N TYR A 83 4.65 12.56 -5.00
CA TYR A 83 4.98 13.68 -5.89
C TYR A 83 5.94 13.27 -7.01
N PHE A 84 7.07 12.64 -6.67
CA PHE A 84 8.05 12.21 -7.68
C PHE A 84 7.52 11.08 -8.56
N GLY A 85 6.78 10.13 -7.98
CA GLY A 85 6.17 9.01 -8.70
C GLY A 85 5.08 9.43 -9.68
N ALA A 86 4.27 10.45 -9.34
CA ALA A 86 3.19 10.93 -10.20
C ALA A 86 3.67 11.89 -11.30
N MET A 87 4.59 12.81 -10.98
CA MET A 87 4.96 13.92 -11.88
C MET A 87 6.26 13.70 -12.65
N ARG A 88 7.23 12.94 -12.12
CA ARG A 88 8.60 12.93 -12.66
C ARG A 88 9.09 11.58 -13.18
N PHE A 89 8.59 10.47 -12.65
CA PHE A 89 9.10 9.14 -13.02
C PHE A 89 8.34 8.53 -14.20
N ASN A 90 9.12 8.06 -15.18
CA ASN A 90 8.61 7.24 -16.27
C ASN A 90 8.34 5.79 -15.76
N GLN A 91 7.47 5.04 -16.44
CA GLN A 91 7.10 3.66 -16.05
C GLN A 91 8.32 2.75 -15.82
N ILE A 92 9.39 2.93 -16.59
CA ILE A 92 10.63 2.16 -16.46
C ILE A 92 11.33 2.43 -15.12
N ILE A 93 11.41 3.70 -14.71
CA ILE A 93 12.03 4.09 -13.44
C ILE A 93 11.20 3.53 -12.29
N LEU A 94 9.86 3.70 -12.37
CA LEU A 94 8.96 3.22 -11.32
C LEU A 94 9.05 1.70 -11.14
N LYS A 95 9.13 0.95 -12.25
CA LYS A 95 9.35 -0.50 -12.26
C LYS A 95 10.68 -0.89 -11.62
N ASN A 96 11.77 -0.18 -11.94
CA ASN A 96 13.09 -0.46 -11.37
C ASN A 96 13.14 -0.15 -9.86
N VAL A 97 12.53 0.95 -9.42
CA VAL A 97 12.42 1.28 -7.98
C VAL A 97 11.64 0.18 -7.25
N LEU A 98 10.49 -0.25 -7.79
CA LEU A 98 9.72 -1.37 -7.24
C LEU A 98 10.54 -2.67 -7.17
N ALA A 99 11.30 -2.99 -8.22
CA ALA A 99 12.15 -4.17 -8.24
C ALA A 99 13.23 -4.13 -7.15
N VAL A 100 13.88 -2.98 -6.95
CA VAL A 100 14.87 -2.80 -5.87
C VAL A 100 14.23 -2.95 -4.49
N VAL A 101 13.07 -2.33 -4.26
CA VAL A 101 12.34 -2.46 -2.98
C VAL A 101 11.95 -3.91 -2.70
N LEU A 102 11.49 -4.65 -3.71
CA LEU A 102 11.16 -6.07 -3.58
C LEU A 102 12.39 -6.92 -3.28
N LEU A 103 13.53 -6.66 -3.93
CA LEU A 103 14.79 -7.35 -3.62
C LEU A 103 15.22 -7.12 -2.18
N VAL A 104 15.12 -5.88 -1.69
CA VAL A 104 15.40 -5.55 -0.28
C VAL A 104 14.43 -6.28 0.66
N ALA A 105 13.14 -6.35 0.32
CA ALA A 105 12.15 -7.07 1.12
C ALA A 105 12.43 -8.58 1.17
N VAL A 106 12.78 -9.19 0.04
CA VAL A 106 13.17 -10.61 -0.07
C VAL A 106 14.44 -10.86 0.75
N TRP A 107 15.45 -10.01 0.62
CA TRP A 107 16.68 -10.09 1.41
C TRP A 107 16.36 -10.04 2.91
N LYS A 108 15.58 -9.05 3.34
CA LYS A 108 15.17 -8.93 4.74
C LYS A 108 14.45 -10.18 5.21
N LEU A 109 13.54 -10.75 4.42
CA LEU A 109 12.78 -11.94 4.78
C LEU A 109 13.66 -13.19 4.91
N LEU A 110 14.66 -13.36 4.03
CA LEU A 110 15.54 -14.53 4.06
C LEU A 110 16.59 -14.46 5.18
N PHE A 111 17.06 -13.26 5.53
CA PHE A 111 18.16 -13.09 6.49
C PHE A 111 17.71 -12.59 7.87
N THR A 112 16.48 -12.08 7.99
CA THR A 112 15.87 -11.76 9.29
C THR A 112 15.04 -12.97 9.70
N ASN A 113 15.67 -13.92 10.37
CA ASN A 113 14.95 -14.94 11.12
C ASN A 113 14.10 -14.22 12.19
N ALA A 114 12.78 -14.36 12.08
CA ALA A 114 11.85 -13.93 13.12
C ALA A 114 12.07 -14.71 14.42
#